data_AF-A0A7R9A0G9-F1
#
_entry.id   AF-A0A7R9A0G9-F1
#
_cell.length_a   1.000
_cell.length_b   1.000
_cell.length_c   1.000
_cell.angle_alpha   90.00
_cell.angle_beta   90.00
_cell.angle_gamma   90.00
#
_symmetry.space_group_name_H-M   'P 1'
#
loop_
_entity.id
_entity.type
_entity.pdbx_description
1 polymer ?
#
loop_
_entity_poly.entity_id
_entity_poly.type
_entity_poly.pdbx_seq_one_letter_code
_entity_poly.pdbx_strand_id
1 'polypeptide(L)'
;MAKPILIGGLALLAAAVFVLVSNLFSTIQRNSTVGTDDGASIAMAAQDNLAPIGTVVAVDKTIVPEARSGEEVYNAACTACHATGVLDAPKLEQAAWTERAAKGLEGLLNNAINGINQMPARGGNPSITDEEMKSAVLYMTQQAGLDLADGDTKQADAEAAPAADTAEAATEQKVAPAAPEAPAKAEAPAEPAAPAAETPPAQPVAPAAQSGINGQK
;
A
#
# COMPACT_ATOMS: atom_id res chain seq x y z
N MET A 1 88.94 44.34 -2.49
CA MET A 1 87.64 44.57 -1.82
C MET A 1 86.63 43.51 -2.28
N ALA A 2 86.74 42.26 -1.83
CA ALA A 2 86.00 41.12 -2.43
C ALA A 2 84.95 40.44 -1.51
N LYS A 3 84.93 40.75 -0.21
CA LYS A 3 84.04 40.12 0.78
C LYS A 3 82.53 40.21 0.46
N PRO A 4 81.94 41.38 0.10
CA PRO A 4 80.48 41.49 -0.01
C PRO A 4 79.90 40.72 -1.21
N ILE A 5 80.62 40.66 -2.34
CA ILE A 5 80.19 39.92 -3.53
C ILE A 5 80.11 38.41 -3.25
N LEU A 6 81.09 37.88 -2.50
CA LEU A 6 81.12 36.47 -2.08
C LEU A 6 79.94 36.11 -1.17
N ILE A 7 79.57 37.00 -0.24
CA ILE A 7 78.43 36.80 0.68
C ILE A 7 77.10 36.85 -0.09
N GLY A 8 76.93 37.80 -1.01
CA GLY A 8 75.73 37.89 -1.85
C GLY A 8 75.53 36.66 -2.75
N GLY A 9 76.60 36.16 -3.36
CA GLY A 9 76.57 34.92 -4.15
C GLY A 9 76.17 33.69 -3.34
N LEU A 10 76.71 33.54 -2.12
CA LEU A 10 76.35 32.45 -1.22
C LEU A 10 74.88 32.49 -0.79
N ALA A 11 74.35 33.69 -0.50
CA ALA A 11 72.96 33.87 -0.12
C ALA A 11 71.97 33.49 -1.24
N LEU A 12 72.26 33.87 -2.50
CA LEU A 12 71.44 33.46 -3.66
C LEU A 12 71.48 31.95 -3.88
N LEU A 13 72.65 31.31 -3.73
CA LEU A 13 72.78 29.85 -3.86
C LEU A 13 71.98 29.13 -2.77
N ALA A 14 72.07 29.59 -1.52
CA ALA A 14 71.28 29.04 -0.40
C ALA A 14 69.77 29.18 -0.62
N ALA A 15 69.29 30.33 -1.13
CA ALA A 15 67.89 30.54 -1.46
C ALA A 15 67.40 29.59 -2.58
N ALA A 16 68.20 29.40 -3.64
CA ALA A 16 67.87 28.49 -4.73
C ALA A 16 67.79 27.02 -4.25
N VAL A 17 68.71 26.59 -3.39
CA VAL A 17 68.68 25.25 -2.76
C VAL A 17 67.46 25.11 -1.85
N PHE A 18 67.12 26.12 -1.04
CA PHE A 18 65.93 26.08 -0.18
C PHE A 18 64.62 25.93 -0.98
N VAL A 19 64.48 26.65 -2.10
CA VAL A 19 63.33 26.51 -3.01
C VAL A 19 63.26 25.11 -3.63
N LEU A 20 64.40 24.56 -4.08
CA LEU A 20 64.45 23.19 -4.61
C LEU A 20 64.08 22.14 -3.54
N VAL A 21 64.58 22.26 -2.32
CA VAL A 21 64.26 21.35 -1.21
C VAL A 21 62.79 21.47 -0.80
N SER A 22 62.23 22.68 -0.77
CA SER A 22 60.82 22.92 -0.48
C SER A 22 59.89 22.34 -1.56
N ASN A 23 60.26 22.45 -2.84
CA ASN A 23 59.53 21.86 -3.96
C ASN A 23 59.62 20.32 -3.95
N LEU A 24 60.82 19.77 -3.66
CA LEU A 24 61.02 18.33 -3.52
C LEU A 24 60.22 17.76 -2.34
N PHE A 25 60.25 18.40 -1.16
CA PHE A 25 59.46 18.00 0.00
C PHE A 25 57.96 18.08 -0.28
N SER A 26 57.50 19.14 -0.97
CA SER A 26 56.10 19.26 -1.41
C SER A 26 55.70 18.17 -2.40
N THR A 27 56.63 17.72 -3.26
CA THR A 27 56.39 16.63 -4.22
C THR A 27 56.35 15.28 -3.51
N ILE A 28 57.26 15.04 -2.55
CA ILE A 28 57.27 13.84 -1.71
C ILE A 28 55.99 13.76 -0.89
N GLN A 29 55.57 14.83 -0.20
CA GLN A 29 54.31 14.86 0.57
C GLN A 29 53.07 14.55 -0.28
N ARG A 30 53.06 14.88 -1.58
CA ARG A 30 51.96 14.58 -2.50
C ARG A 30 52.02 13.16 -3.11
N ASN A 31 53.17 12.51 -3.06
CA ASN A 31 53.42 11.19 -3.67
C ASN A 31 53.62 10.08 -2.61
N SER A 32 53.80 10.45 -1.33
CA SER A 32 54.13 9.50 -0.27
C SER A 32 52.86 8.98 0.38
N THR A 33 52.58 7.69 0.19
CA THR A 33 51.50 6.97 0.87
C THR A 33 51.90 6.62 2.32
N VAL A 34 52.43 7.60 3.06
CA VAL A 34 52.51 7.51 4.53
C VAL A 34 51.07 7.62 5.01
N GLY A 35 50.55 6.52 5.56
CA GLY A 35 49.12 6.38 5.83
C GLY A 35 48.56 7.52 6.67
N THR A 36 47.66 8.30 6.07
CA THR A 36 46.67 9.09 6.81
C THR A 36 45.78 8.13 7.59
N ASP A 37 45.40 8.48 8.81
CA ASP A 37 44.68 7.57 9.71
C ASP A 37 43.28 7.23 9.16
N ASP A 38 43.15 6.08 8.49
CA ASP A 38 41.96 5.65 7.72
C ASP A 38 40.68 5.40 8.56
N GLY A 39 40.65 5.80 9.83
CA GLY A 39 39.41 5.88 10.60
C GLY A 39 38.42 6.90 10.03
N ALA A 40 38.90 8.02 9.48
CA ALA A 40 38.03 9.10 8.98
C ALA A 40 37.33 8.74 7.64
N SER A 41 38.07 8.10 6.72
CA SER A 41 37.57 7.67 5.41
C SER A 41 36.50 6.58 5.54
N ILE A 42 36.75 5.58 6.39
CA ILE A 42 35.81 4.48 6.67
C ILE A 42 34.56 5.00 7.41
N ALA A 43 34.73 5.95 8.35
CA ALA A 43 33.60 6.52 9.10
C ALA A 43 32.59 7.26 8.21
N MET A 44 33.05 8.10 7.27
CA MET A 44 32.14 8.76 6.31
C MET A 44 31.43 7.74 5.41
N ALA A 45 32.16 6.79 4.84
CA ALA A 45 31.59 5.78 3.96
C ALA A 45 30.51 4.92 4.65
N ALA A 46 30.65 4.65 5.94
CA ALA A 46 29.63 3.93 6.71
C ALA A 46 28.32 4.73 6.84
N GLN A 47 28.40 6.06 6.97
CA GLN A 47 27.22 6.90 7.23
C GLN A 47 26.30 6.99 6.01
N ASP A 48 26.85 7.06 4.80
CA ASP A 48 26.07 7.03 3.55
C ASP A 48 25.38 5.66 3.32
N ASN A 49 26.02 4.56 3.77
CA ASN A 49 25.49 3.20 3.59
C ASN A 49 24.46 2.77 4.65
N LEU A 50 24.26 3.55 5.72
CA LEU A 50 23.22 3.32 6.74
C LEU A 50 21.99 4.23 6.59
N ALA A 51 21.89 4.98 5.49
CA ALA A 51 20.70 5.79 5.19
C ALA A 51 19.45 4.90 4.99
N PRO A 52 18.31 5.19 5.65
CA PRO A 52 17.11 4.37 5.55
C PRO A 52 16.45 4.50 4.18
N ILE A 53 16.34 3.38 3.45
CA ILE A 53 15.75 3.30 2.10
C ILE A 53 14.21 3.48 2.05
N GLY A 54 13.58 3.82 3.17
CA GLY A 54 12.14 4.08 3.25
C GLY A 54 11.69 4.44 4.67
N THR A 55 10.66 5.26 4.79
CA THR A 55 10.05 5.65 6.07
C THR A 55 8.82 4.81 6.36
N VAL A 56 8.88 3.96 7.39
CA VAL A 56 7.68 3.29 7.92
C VAL A 56 6.91 4.25 8.83
N VAL A 57 5.75 4.72 8.36
CA VAL A 57 4.81 5.46 9.21
C VAL A 57 4.04 4.45 10.04
N ALA A 58 4.38 4.35 11.32
CA ALA A 58 3.58 3.57 12.28
C ALA A 58 2.25 4.29 12.52
N VAL A 59 1.16 3.78 11.93
CA VAL A 59 -0.20 4.23 12.26
C VAL A 59 -0.53 3.71 13.66
N ASP A 60 -0.73 4.63 14.60
CA ASP A 60 -1.05 4.29 15.98
C ASP A 60 -2.47 3.69 16.05
N LYS A 61 -2.55 2.41 16.45
CA LYS A 61 -3.81 1.66 16.54
C LYS A 61 -4.73 2.12 17.68
N THR A 62 -4.28 3.03 18.55
CA THR A 62 -5.12 3.69 19.56
C THR A 62 -5.79 4.96 19.02
N ILE A 63 -5.28 5.53 17.91
CA ILE A 63 -5.93 6.63 17.19
C ILE A 63 -6.96 6.02 16.24
N VAL A 64 -8.20 5.92 16.71
CA VAL A 64 -9.36 5.75 15.83
C VAL A 64 -9.55 7.07 15.08
N PRO A 65 -9.43 7.12 13.74
CA PRO A 65 -9.78 8.32 12.99
C PRO A 65 -11.28 8.58 13.15
N GLU A 66 -11.68 9.84 13.30
CA GLU A 66 -13.10 10.20 13.34
C GLU A 66 -13.77 9.75 12.03
N ALA A 67 -14.92 9.08 12.15
CA ALA A 67 -15.63 8.54 11.00
C ALA A 67 -16.07 9.68 10.07
N ARG A 68 -15.73 9.57 8.78
CA ARG A 68 -16.10 10.59 7.78
C ARG A 68 -17.61 10.69 7.65
N SER A 69 -18.09 11.90 7.40
CA SER A 69 -19.51 12.14 7.13
C SER A 69 -19.98 11.43 5.86
N GLY A 70 -21.29 11.16 5.78
CA GLY A 70 -21.89 10.54 4.60
C GLY A 70 -21.65 11.31 3.30
N GLU A 71 -21.55 12.64 3.38
CA GLU A 71 -21.23 13.50 2.24
C GLU A 71 -19.77 13.32 1.79
N GLU A 72 -18.79 13.28 2.70
CA GLU A 72 -17.39 13.06 2.37
C GLU A 72 -17.17 11.68 1.74
N VAL A 73 -17.81 10.65 2.28
CA VAL A 73 -17.76 9.28 1.74
C VAL A 73 -18.42 9.20 0.37
N TYR A 74 -19.60 9.84 0.20
CA TYR A 74 -20.27 9.93 -1.09
C TYR A 74 -19.39 10.64 -2.13
N ASN A 75 -18.81 11.79 -1.78
CA ASN A 75 -17.96 12.58 -2.65
C ASN A 75 -16.67 11.83 -3.04
N ALA A 76 -16.08 11.06 -2.12
CA ALA A 76 -14.84 10.33 -2.34
C ALA A 76 -14.99 8.99 -3.11
N ALA A 77 -16.16 8.34 -3.08
CA ALA A 77 -16.33 6.99 -3.64
C ALA A 77 -17.61 6.77 -4.48
N CYS A 78 -18.72 7.45 -4.18
CA CYS A 78 -20.03 7.13 -4.76
C CYS A 78 -20.41 8.01 -5.95
N THR A 79 -19.97 9.28 -5.96
CA THR A 79 -20.22 10.27 -7.03
C THR A 79 -19.96 9.74 -8.43
N ALA A 80 -18.86 8.99 -8.61
CA ALA A 80 -18.40 8.46 -9.90
C ALA A 80 -19.46 7.67 -10.67
N CYS A 81 -20.40 7.02 -9.97
CA CYS A 81 -21.55 6.35 -10.57
C CYS A 81 -22.88 7.06 -10.26
N HIS A 82 -23.11 7.45 -9.00
CA HIS A 82 -24.43 7.91 -8.53
C HIS A 82 -24.75 9.38 -8.84
N ALA A 83 -23.78 10.20 -9.25
CA ALA A 83 -24.08 11.58 -9.66
C ALA A 83 -24.78 11.65 -11.04
N THR A 84 -24.45 10.72 -11.95
CA THR A 84 -24.92 10.76 -13.36
C THR A 84 -25.61 9.47 -13.83
N GLY A 85 -25.56 8.39 -13.04
CA GLY A 85 -26.17 7.10 -13.36
C GLY A 85 -25.31 6.21 -14.25
N VAL A 86 -23.99 6.21 -14.06
CA VAL A 86 -23.05 5.38 -14.82
C VAL A 86 -23.32 3.89 -14.52
N LEU A 87 -23.31 3.05 -15.55
CA LEU A 87 -23.66 1.60 -15.46
C LEU A 87 -25.03 1.35 -14.80
N ASP A 88 -26.02 2.19 -15.14
CA ASP A 88 -27.40 2.14 -14.61
C ASP A 88 -27.50 2.28 -13.08
N ALA A 89 -26.49 2.89 -12.45
CA ALA A 89 -26.53 3.23 -11.03
C ALA A 89 -27.70 4.20 -10.73
N PRO A 90 -28.41 4.05 -9.59
CA PRO A 90 -29.48 4.95 -9.21
C PRO A 90 -28.92 6.34 -8.90
N LYS A 91 -29.27 7.33 -9.72
CA LYS A 91 -29.08 8.76 -9.44
C LYS A 91 -29.76 9.16 -8.13
N LEU A 92 -29.29 10.22 -7.48
CA LEU A 92 -29.90 10.76 -6.26
C LEU A 92 -31.22 11.54 -6.56
N GLU A 93 -32.20 10.84 -7.12
CA GLU A 93 -33.53 11.35 -7.43
C GLU A 93 -34.60 10.37 -6.92
N GLN A 94 -35.66 10.89 -6.30
CA GLN A 94 -36.64 10.08 -5.54
C GLN A 94 -37.20 8.87 -6.32
N ALA A 95 -37.53 9.07 -7.60
CA ALA A 95 -38.05 8.01 -8.48
C ALA A 95 -37.09 6.83 -8.67
N ALA A 96 -35.77 7.02 -8.53
CA ALA A 96 -34.80 5.93 -8.57
C ALA A 96 -34.69 5.20 -7.21
N TRP A 97 -35.05 5.83 -6.09
CA TRP A 97 -34.82 5.30 -4.75
C TRP A 97 -36.06 4.75 -4.04
N THR A 98 -37.30 5.16 -4.37
CA THR A 98 -38.50 4.71 -3.64
C THR A 98 -38.62 3.18 -3.52
N GLU A 99 -38.50 2.43 -4.61
CA GLU A 99 -38.54 0.96 -4.57
C GLU A 99 -37.32 0.33 -3.88
N ARG A 100 -36.18 1.04 -3.84
CA ARG A 100 -34.95 0.57 -3.21
C ARG A 100 -35.00 0.79 -1.70
N ALA A 101 -35.58 1.89 -1.24
CA ALA A 101 -35.80 2.25 0.15
C ALA A 101 -36.81 1.34 0.86
N ALA A 102 -37.70 0.67 0.13
CA ALA A 102 -38.58 -0.38 0.66
C ALA A 102 -37.82 -1.59 1.27
N LYS A 103 -36.51 -1.71 1.05
CA LYS A 103 -35.62 -2.68 1.73
C LYS A 103 -35.14 -2.21 3.11
N GLY A 104 -35.52 -1.00 3.53
CA GLY A 104 -35.00 -0.34 4.73
C GLY A 104 -33.52 0.02 4.64
N LEU A 105 -33.03 0.71 5.68
CA LEU A 105 -31.62 1.10 5.78
C LEU A 105 -30.69 -0.13 5.80
N GLU A 106 -31.04 -1.19 6.53
CA GLU A 106 -30.20 -2.40 6.65
C GLU A 106 -30.06 -3.14 5.31
N GLY A 107 -31.15 -3.24 4.54
CA GLY A 107 -31.12 -3.83 3.22
C GLY A 107 -30.28 -3.03 2.23
N LEU A 108 -30.37 -1.69 2.25
CA LEU A 108 -29.50 -0.84 1.43
C LEU A 108 -28.02 -0.94 1.86
N LEU A 109 -27.74 -0.89 3.16
CA LEU A 109 -26.41 -0.98 3.74
C LEU A 109 -25.73 -2.32 3.42
N ASN A 110 -26.46 -3.44 3.49
CA ASN A 110 -25.93 -4.75 3.13
C ASN A 110 -25.47 -4.80 1.66
N ASN A 111 -26.30 -4.28 0.74
CA ASN A 111 -25.95 -4.18 -0.68
C ASN A 111 -24.76 -3.23 -0.93
N ALA A 112 -24.62 -2.15 -0.15
CA ALA A 112 -23.50 -1.21 -0.28
C ALA A 112 -22.17 -1.79 0.27
N ILE A 113 -22.21 -2.54 1.37
CA ILE A 113 -21.04 -3.22 1.94
C ILE A 113 -20.57 -4.37 1.02
N ASN A 114 -21.48 -5.25 0.59
CA ASN A 114 -21.15 -6.46 -0.15
C ASN A 114 -21.03 -6.24 -1.67
N GLY A 115 -21.62 -5.18 -2.20
CA GLY A 115 -21.78 -4.94 -3.64
C GLY A 115 -23.02 -5.62 -4.22
N ILE A 116 -23.48 -5.11 -5.37
CA ILE A 116 -24.62 -5.66 -6.12
C ILE A 116 -24.51 -5.29 -7.60
N ASN A 117 -24.70 -6.27 -8.50
CA ASN A 117 -24.57 -6.09 -9.95
C ASN A 117 -23.23 -5.42 -10.31
N GLN A 118 -23.28 -4.23 -10.92
CA GLN A 118 -22.10 -3.44 -11.30
C GLN A 118 -21.56 -2.55 -10.17
N MET A 119 -22.20 -2.51 -9.01
CA MET A 119 -21.73 -1.77 -7.84
C MET A 119 -20.74 -2.64 -7.03
N PRO A 120 -19.44 -2.30 -6.98
CA PRO A 120 -18.47 -3.06 -6.20
C PRO A 120 -18.68 -2.91 -4.68
N ALA A 121 -18.22 -3.93 -3.93
CA ALA A 121 -18.21 -3.93 -2.47
C ALA A 121 -17.58 -2.64 -1.90
N ARG A 122 -18.25 -2.01 -0.93
CA ARG A 122 -17.89 -0.70 -0.35
C ARG A 122 -17.61 0.39 -1.40
N GLY A 123 -18.34 0.39 -2.52
CA GLY A 123 -18.10 1.33 -3.62
C GLY A 123 -16.70 1.23 -4.24
N GLY A 124 -16.01 0.09 -4.06
CA GLY A 124 -14.66 -0.15 -4.56
C GLY A 124 -13.55 0.34 -3.62
N ASN A 125 -13.88 0.93 -2.46
CA ASN A 125 -12.90 1.40 -1.48
C ASN A 125 -12.97 0.54 -0.20
N PRO A 126 -12.07 -0.43 0.00
CA PRO A 126 -12.10 -1.33 1.15
C PRO A 126 -11.75 -0.64 2.49
N SER A 127 -11.30 0.61 2.48
CA SER A 127 -10.99 1.40 3.68
C SER A 127 -12.20 2.13 4.27
N ILE A 128 -13.39 2.07 3.64
CA ILE A 128 -14.61 2.65 4.22
C ILE A 128 -15.17 1.72 5.31
N THR A 129 -15.39 2.24 6.52
CA THR A 129 -15.97 1.47 7.63
C THR A 129 -17.47 1.25 7.44
N ASP A 130 -18.08 0.35 8.22
CA ASP A 130 -19.53 0.09 8.13
C ASP A 130 -20.37 1.26 8.67
N GLU A 131 -19.81 2.06 9.58
CA GLU A 131 -20.40 3.30 10.10
C GLU A 131 -20.35 4.42 9.07
N GLU A 132 -19.22 4.57 8.38
CA GLU A 132 -19.07 5.48 7.24
C GLU A 132 -19.96 5.08 6.06
N MET A 133 -20.12 3.77 5.81
CA MET A 133 -21.01 3.25 4.77
C MET A 133 -22.49 3.49 5.13
N LYS A 134 -22.88 3.28 6.40
CA LYS A 134 -24.23 3.63 6.89
C LYS A 134 -24.51 5.12 6.71
N SER A 135 -23.53 5.97 7.04
CA SER A 135 -23.61 7.42 6.88
C SER A 135 -23.75 7.82 5.41
N ALA A 136 -22.99 7.18 4.51
CA ALA A 136 -23.09 7.41 3.05
C ALA A 136 -24.45 7.01 2.48
N VAL A 137 -24.97 5.84 2.86
CA VAL A 137 -26.31 5.39 2.44
C VAL A 137 -27.39 6.35 2.92
N LEU A 138 -27.34 6.77 4.20
CA LEU A 138 -28.27 7.76 4.75
C LEU A 138 -28.20 9.12 4.03
N TYR A 139 -26.99 9.60 3.71
CA TYR A 139 -26.82 10.83 2.93
C TYR A 139 -27.43 10.68 1.54
N MET A 140 -27.17 9.57 0.85
CA MET A 140 -27.68 9.31 -0.50
C MET A 140 -29.21 9.24 -0.54
N THR A 141 -29.86 8.63 0.47
CA THR A 141 -31.33 8.56 0.50
C THR A 141 -31.94 9.91 0.86
N GLN A 142 -31.38 10.65 1.83
CA GLN A 142 -31.83 12.01 2.17
C GLN A 142 -31.76 12.95 0.95
N GLN A 143 -30.65 12.92 0.19
CA GLN A 143 -30.51 13.71 -1.04
C GLN A 143 -31.46 13.25 -2.17
N ALA A 144 -31.87 11.98 -2.17
CA ALA A 144 -32.96 11.48 -3.01
C ALA A 144 -34.37 11.79 -2.46
N GLY A 145 -34.51 12.55 -1.37
CA GLY A 145 -35.79 12.93 -0.76
C GLY A 145 -36.44 11.83 0.09
N LEU A 146 -35.65 10.92 0.67
CA LEU A 146 -36.10 9.79 1.48
C LEU A 146 -35.26 9.68 2.77
N ASP A 147 -35.84 10.08 3.90
CA ASP A 147 -35.22 9.83 5.20
C ASP A 147 -35.40 8.35 5.60
N LEU A 148 -34.35 7.77 6.17
CA LEU A 148 -34.28 6.41 6.70
C LEU A 148 -33.46 6.37 8.02
N ALA A 149 -33.14 7.53 8.61
CA ALA A 149 -32.39 7.63 9.86
C ALA A 149 -33.29 7.31 11.07
N ASP A 150 -34.51 7.88 11.07
CA ASP A 150 -35.60 7.41 11.91
C ASP A 150 -36.05 6.04 11.41
N GLY A 151 -35.77 5.01 12.20
CA GLY A 151 -36.00 3.63 11.80
C GLY A 151 -37.49 3.31 11.70
N ASP A 152 -38.01 3.33 10.47
CA ASP A 152 -39.33 2.80 10.08
C ASP A 152 -39.37 1.28 10.22
N THR A 153 -39.34 0.87 11.49
CA THR A 153 -39.46 -0.50 12.01
C THR A 153 -40.88 -1.04 11.86
N LYS A 154 -41.54 -0.71 10.73
CA LYS A 154 -42.73 -1.39 10.21
C LYS A 154 -43.14 -0.99 8.77
N GLN A 155 -42.30 -1.22 7.77
CA GLN A 155 -42.84 -1.64 6.45
C GLN A 155 -41.99 -2.69 5.72
N ALA A 156 -41.44 -3.64 6.48
CA ALA A 156 -40.86 -4.89 5.97
C ALA A 156 -41.62 -6.14 6.47
N ASP A 157 -42.91 -5.99 6.84
CA ASP A 157 -43.88 -7.10 6.97
C ASP A 157 -44.27 -7.64 5.57
N ALA A 158 -43.29 -7.82 4.70
CA ALA A 158 -43.40 -8.38 3.36
C ALA A 158 -42.64 -9.71 3.36
N GLU A 159 -43.40 -10.78 3.57
CA GLU A 159 -42.95 -12.14 3.85
C GLU A 159 -41.75 -12.58 3.01
N ALA A 160 -40.76 -13.19 3.67
CA ALA A 160 -39.56 -13.72 3.04
C ALA A 160 -39.92 -14.92 2.13
N ALA A 161 -40.27 -14.64 0.87
CA ALA A 161 -40.40 -15.63 -0.18
C ALA A 161 -39.05 -16.35 -0.36
N PRO A 162 -38.94 -17.64 -0.02
CA PRO A 162 -37.65 -18.30 0.02
C PRO A 162 -37.15 -18.59 -1.39
N ALA A 163 -35.86 -18.35 -1.62
CA ALA A 163 -35.14 -18.90 -2.77
C ALA A 163 -35.01 -20.43 -2.58
N ALA A 164 -35.98 -21.18 -3.10
CA ALA A 164 -35.95 -22.63 -3.14
C ALA A 164 -35.29 -23.10 -4.44
N ASP A 165 -34.19 -23.85 -4.33
CA ASP A 165 -33.53 -24.53 -5.43
C ASP A 165 -34.24 -25.85 -5.77
N THR A 166 -34.61 -26.04 -7.04
CA THR A 166 -35.04 -27.34 -7.59
C THR A 166 -34.78 -27.45 -9.11
N ALA A 167 -33.75 -28.20 -9.49
CA ALA A 167 -33.79 -29.09 -10.65
C ALA A 167 -34.36 -30.47 -10.20
N GLU A 168 -34.80 -31.44 -11.01
CA GLU A 168 -35.05 -31.63 -12.46
C GLU A 168 -36.17 -32.73 -12.60
N ALA A 169 -36.54 -33.44 -13.68
CA ALA A 169 -36.09 -33.64 -15.07
C ALA A 169 -37.25 -34.17 -15.97
N ALA A 170 -37.09 -34.02 -17.31
CA ALA A 170 -37.70 -34.83 -18.39
C ALA A 170 -39.26 -34.85 -18.54
N THR A 171 -39.87 -35.20 -19.69
CA THR A 171 -39.47 -35.93 -20.93
C THR A 171 -39.90 -35.15 -22.21
N GLU A 172 -39.22 -35.15 -23.38
CA GLU A 172 -38.63 -36.20 -24.27
C GLU A 172 -39.69 -36.90 -25.19
N GLN A 173 -39.56 -37.13 -26.52
CA GLN A 173 -38.43 -37.19 -27.50
C GLN A 173 -38.84 -36.76 -28.96
N LYS A 174 -37.88 -36.89 -29.91
CA LYS A 174 -37.98 -37.21 -31.37
C LYS A 174 -38.12 -36.03 -32.37
N VAL A 175 -37.45 -36.03 -33.55
CA VAL A 175 -36.75 -37.10 -34.31
C VAL A 175 -35.37 -36.63 -34.83
N ALA A 176 -34.40 -37.56 -34.97
CA ALA A 176 -33.04 -37.39 -35.52
C ALA A 176 -32.95 -37.99 -36.97
N PRO A 177 -31.79 -38.41 -37.58
CA PRO A 177 -30.37 -38.30 -37.19
C PRO A 177 -29.37 -37.95 -38.34
N ALA A 178 -28.10 -37.72 -37.97
CA ALA A 178 -26.91 -38.04 -38.80
C ALA A 178 -25.65 -38.17 -37.91
N ALA A 179 -24.82 -39.18 -38.16
CA ALA A 179 -23.56 -39.51 -37.46
C ALA A 179 -22.83 -40.65 -38.22
N PRO A 180 -21.60 -41.08 -37.86
CA PRO A 180 -20.58 -40.47 -36.99
C PRO A 180 -19.21 -40.29 -37.73
N GLU A 181 -18.17 -39.79 -37.05
CA GLU A 181 -16.85 -40.46 -37.08
C GLU A 181 -15.88 -40.00 -35.97
N ALA A 182 -15.09 -40.94 -35.46
CA ALA A 182 -14.01 -40.87 -34.47
C ALA A 182 -13.28 -42.25 -34.50
N PRO A 183 -12.04 -42.43 -33.97
CA PRO A 183 -11.33 -41.57 -33.01
C PRO A 183 -9.83 -41.34 -33.33
N ALA A 184 -9.16 -40.55 -32.48
CA ALA A 184 -7.71 -40.64 -32.25
C ALA A 184 -7.40 -40.44 -30.75
N LYS A 185 -6.50 -41.27 -30.21
CA LYS A 185 -6.13 -41.31 -28.78
C LYS A 185 -4.79 -40.61 -28.56
N ALA A 186 -4.67 -39.81 -27.50
CA ALA A 186 -3.39 -39.34 -26.97
C ALA A 186 -3.48 -39.23 -25.44
N GLU A 187 -2.41 -39.60 -24.73
CA GLU A 187 -2.37 -39.67 -23.27
C GLU A 187 -1.73 -38.44 -22.62
N ALA A 188 -2.04 -38.21 -21.35
CA ALA A 188 -1.59 -37.05 -20.59
C ALA A 188 -0.17 -37.23 -20.01
N PRO A 189 0.67 -36.18 -19.96
CA PRO A 189 1.82 -36.12 -19.07
C PRO A 189 1.39 -35.93 -17.61
N ALA A 190 2.13 -36.50 -16.67
CA ALA A 190 1.81 -36.45 -15.24
C ALA A 190 2.25 -35.15 -14.55
N GLU A 191 1.58 -34.86 -13.43
CA GLU A 191 1.88 -33.77 -12.50
C GLU A 191 3.18 -34.03 -11.72
N PRO A 192 4.14 -33.08 -11.66
CA PRO A 192 5.29 -33.16 -10.78
C PRO A 192 4.94 -32.62 -9.38
N ALA A 193 4.89 -33.50 -8.38
CA ALA A 193 4.61 -33.11 -6.99
C ALA A 193 5.69 -32.16 -6.42
N ALA A 194 5.25 -31.06 -5.80
CA ALA A 194 6.13 -30.15 -5.06
C ALA A 194 6.49 -30.73 -3.67
N PRO A 195 7.74 -30.57 -3.21
CA PRO A 195 8.18 -31.09 -1.91
C PRO A 195 7.58 -30.30 -0.73
N ALA A 196 7.51 -30.96 0.44
CA ALA A 196 6.99 -30.38 1.67
C ALA A 196 7.90 -29.27 2.24
N ALA A 197 7.32 -28.37 3.03
CA ALA A 197 8.05 -27.29 3.68
C ALA A 197 8.94 -27.79 4.84
N GLU A 198 10.23 -27.46 4.81
CA GLU A 198 11.11 -27.57 5.97
C GLU A 198 11.00 -26.32 6.86
N THR A 199 10.77 -26.52 8.15
CA THR A 199 10.72 -25.45 9.15
C THR A 199 12.15 -25.00 9.51
N PRO A 200 12.52 -23.72 9.38
CA PRO A 200 13.84 -23.25 9.77
C PRO A 200 14.05 -23.35 11.30
N PRO A 201 15.26 -23.71 11.77
CA PRO A 201 15.53 -23.91 13.19
C PRO A 201 15.49 -22.59 13.98
N ALA A 202 14.96 -22.64 15.20
CA ALA A 202 14.92 -21.50 16.10
C ALA A 202 16.34 -21.07 16.54
N GLN A 203 16.65 -19.78 16.39
CA GLN A 203 17.91 -19.21 16.88
C GLN A 203 17.82 -18.92 18.39
N PRO A 204 18.90 -19.12 19.16
CA PRO A 204 18.90 -18.88 20.60
C PRO A 204 18.84 -17.37 20.92
N VAL A 205 17.88 -16.97 21.76
CA VAL A 205 17.76 -15.59 22.25
C VAL A 205 18.91 -15.24 23.20
N ALA A 206 19.68 -14.21 22.86
CA ALA A 206 20.65 -13.60 23.76
C ALA A 206 19.93 -12.78 24.86
N PRO A 207 20.44 -12.74 26.11
CA PRO A 207 19.79 -12.03 27.20
C PRO A 207 19.83 -10.51 27.03
N ALA A 208 18.76 -9.84 27.45
CA ALA A 208 18.61 -8.39 27.33
C ALA A 208 19.60 -7.62 28.21
N ALA A 209 20.35 -6.70 27.61
CA ALA A 209 21.15 -5.72 28.36
C ALA A 209 20.23 -4.65 28.98
N GLN A 210 20.22 -4.55 30.30
CA GLN A 210 19.47 -3.52 31.02
C GLN A 210 20.21 -2.18 30.95
N SER A 211 19.83 -1.31 30.02
CA SER A 211 20.23 0.10 30.07
C SER A 211 19.50 0.80 31.21
N GLY A 212 20.23 1.06 32.30
CA GLY A 212 19.67 1.66 33.50
C GLY A 212 19.17 3.09 33.26
N ILE A 213 17.90 3.33 33.61
CA ILE A 213 17.41 4.67 33.90
C ILE A 213 18.19 5.25 35.08
N ASN A 214 18.99 6.28 34.84
CA ASN A 214 19.56 7.08 35.91
C ASN A 214 19.55 8.56 35.53
N GLY A 215 18.70 9.33 36.21
CA GLY A 215 18.70 10.79 36.12
C GLY A 215 19.47 11.42 37.27
N GLN A 216 19.28 12.73 37.42
CA GLN A 216 19.81 13.59 38.49
C GLN A 216 21.28 14.01 38.38
N LYS A 217 21.42 15.29 37.98
CA LYS A 217 22.15 16.35 38.70
C LYS A 217 23.48 16.85 38.11
#